data_AF-A0A1L9S7T8-F1
#
_entry.id   AF-A0A1L9S7T8-F1
#
_cell.length_a   1.000
_cell.length_b   1.000
_cell.length_c   1.000
_cell.angle_alpha   90.00
_cell.angle_beta   90.00
_cell.angle_gamma   90.00
#
_symmetry.space_group_name_H-M   'P 1'
#
loop_
_entity.id
_entity.type
_entity.pdbx_description
1 polymer ?
#
loop_
_entity_poly.entity_id
_entity_poly.type
_entity_poly.pdbx_seq_one_letter_code
_entity_poly.pdbx_strand_id
1 'polypeptide(L)'
;MNEYRALSREIQQDTRKIQEDFQSLTLIRNGQFFYFFRQSLELTRTAGEQNKVLDWLSPIDVSERHRAARAKHEPTTGDWLVESTEMKMWLANSMEFMWIHGIPGAGKTVLCSTIIENVQKICRKHAEPKPACIYYYFDFGERERQTMVSFVRSILAQLSRQYDTLPADVQELYQNRSKRGQEPTTDQLVETLFTLLKRPE
;
A
#
# COMPACT_ATOMS: atom_id res chain seq x y z
N MET A 1 -32.88 -21.07 55.73
CA MET A 1 -32.25 -19.94 56.47
C MET A 1 -30.79 -19.72 56.09
N ASN A 2 -29.94 -20.76 56.01
CA ASN A 2 -28.52 -20.59 55.67
C ASN A 2 -28.24 -20.27 54.19
N GLU A 3 -29.00 -20.86 53.26
CA GLU A 3 -28.83 -20.62 51.81
C GLU A 3 -29.17 -19.17 51.42
N TYR A 4 -30.22 -18.59 51.99
CA TYR A 4 -30.60 -17.19 51.73
C TYR A 4 -29.52 -16.18 52.17
N ARG A 5 -28.80 -16.50 53.26
CA ARG A 5 -27.66 -15.69 53.74
C ARG A 5 -26.38 -15.90 52.91
N ALA A 6 -26.25 -17.02 52.21
CA ALA A 6 -25.16 -17.24 51.27
C ALA A 6 -25.42 -16.44 49.99
N LEU A 7 -26.62 -16.56 49.41
CA LEU A 7 -27.03 -15.82 48.22
C LEU A 7 -26.99 -14.30 48.42
N SER A 8 -27.43 -13.81 49.59
CA SER A 8 -27.36 -12.37 49.90
C SER A 8 -25.92 -11.85 50.02
N ARG A 9 -24.95 -12.68 50.43
CA ARG A 9 -23.54 -12.29 50.51
C ARG A 9 -22.90 -12.27 49.13
N GLU A 10 -23.24 -13.23 48.28
CA GLU A 10 -22.78 -13.32 46.89
C GLU A 10 -23.26 -12.11 46.08
N ILE A 11 -24.54 -11.74 46.18
CA ILE A 11 -25.10 -10.55 45.53
C ILE A 11 -24.42 -9.26 46.01
N GLN A 12 -24.15 -9.12 47.31
CA GLN A 12 -23.44 -7.95 47.84
C GLN A 12 -21.99 -7.86 47.34
N GLN A 13 -21.32 -9.00 47.19
CA GLN A 13 -19.95 -9.07 46.69
C GLN A 13 -19.90 -8.73 45.20
N ASP A 14 -20.83 -9.25 44.41
CA ASP A 14 -20.95 -8.93 42.98
C ASP A 14 -21.30 -7.47 42.74
N THR A 15 -22.22 -6.91 43.54
CA THR A 15 -22.60 -5.48 43.46
C THR A 15 -21.40 -4.58 43.78
N ARG A 16 -20.58 -4.94 44.78
CA ARG A 16 -19.35 -4.20 45.11
C ARG A 16 -18.34 -4.28 43.96
N LYS A 17 -18.16 -5.46 43.37
CA LYS A 17 -17.24 -5.67 42.24
C LYS A 17 -17.66 -4.87 41.01
N ILE A 18 -18.96 -4.86 40.68
CA ILE A 18 -19.53 -4.03 39.61
C ILE A 18 -19.29 -2.54 39.90
N GLN A 19 -19.38 -2.12 41.15
CA GLN A 19 -19.15 -0.72 41.52
C GLN A 19 -17.67 -0.31 41.44
N GLU A 20 -16.76 -1.21 41.79
CA GLU A 20 -15.30 -1.04 41.63
C GLU A 20 -14.89 -1.04 40.15
N ASP A 21 -15.49 -1.91 39.32
CA ASP A 21 -15.30 -1.95 37.87
C ASP A 21 -15.84 -0.66 37.22
N PHE A 22 -17.00 -0.15 37.68
CA PHE A 22 -17.56 1.12 37.21
C PHE A 22 -16.70 2.32 37.61
N GLN A 23 -16.11 2.31 38.81
CA GLN A 23 -15.15 3.32 39.24
C GLN A 23 -13.85 3.26 38.42
N SER A 24 -13.36 2.05 38.11
CA SER A 24 -12.20 1.83 37.24
C SER A 24 -12.45 2.31 35.81
N LEU A 25 -13.64 2.07 35.26
CA LEU A 25 -14.08 2.62 33.97
C LEU A 25 -14.23 4.15 34.01
N THR A 26 -14.61 4.71 35.15
CA THR A 26 -14.68 6.17 35.34
C THR A 26 -13.28 6.80 35.41
N LEU A 27 -12.27 6.08 35.93
CA LEU A 27 -10.86 6.47 35.85
C LEU A 27 -10.30 6.38 34.42
N ILE A 28 -10.73 5.40 33.63
CA ILE A 28 -10.43 5.30 32.18
C ILE A 28 -11.08 6.46 31.39
N ARG A 29 -12.15 7.06 31.92
CA ARG A 29 -12.82 8.25 31.37
C ARG A 29 -11.98 9.54 31.44
N ASN A 30 -10.80 9.50 32.05
CA ASN A 30 -9.90 10.64 32.14
C ASN A 30 -9.00 10.75 30.89
N GLY A 31 -9.34 11.66 29.98
CA GLY A 31 -8.44 12.33 29.03
C GLY A 31 -7.66 11.47 28.01
N GLN A 32 -6.81 10.55 28.47
CA GLN A 32 -5.90 9.74 27.65
C GLN A 32 -6.63 8.76 26.74
N PHE A 33 -7.59 7.98 27.25
CA PHE A 33 -8.34 7.05 26.39
C PHE A 33 -9.12 7.79 25.31
N PHE A 34 -9.81 8.88 25.68
CA PHE A 34 -10.55 9.70 24.71
C PHE A 34 -9.62 10.34 23.68
N TYR A 35 -8.43 10.78 24.09
CA TYR A 35 -7.39 11.30 23.19
C TYR A 35 -6.87 10.22 22.22
N PHE A 36 -6.48 9.04 22.73
CA PHE A 36 -6.03 7.92 21.90
C PHE A 36 -7.13 7.40 20.97
N PHE A 37 -8.36 7.28 21.47
CA PHE A 37 -9.50 6.85 20.68
C PHE A 37 -9.82 7.87 19.58
N ARG A 38 -9.80 9.18 19.91
CA ARG A 38 -9.96 10.25 18.91
C ARG A 38 -8.84 10.23 17.88
N GLN A 39 -7.59 10.06 18.29
CA GLN A 39 -6.44 9.94 17.38
C GLN A 39 -6.58 8.71 16.48
N SER A 40 -6.99 7.57 17.02
CA SER A 40 -7.26 6.35 16.25
C SER A 40 -8.41 6.52 15.25
N LEU A 41 -9.50 7.20 15.65
CA LEU A 41 -10.60 7.55 14.75
C LEU A 41 -10.15 8.50 13.64
N GLU A 42 -9.35 9.52 13.96
CA GLU A 42 -8.81 10.48 12.99
C GLU A 42 -7.88 9.76 12.00
N LEU A 43 -6.96 8.91 12.47
CA LEU A 43 -6.09 8.09 11.62
C LEU A 43 -6.88 7.15 10.72
N THR A 44 -7.89 6.45 11.26
CA THR A 44 -8.75 5.55 10.47
C THR A 44 -9.54 6.32 9.42
N ARG A 45 -10.04 7.50 9.77
CA ARG A 45 -10.75 8.39 8.84
C ARG A 45 -9.81 8.87 7.73
N THR A 46 -8.62 9.34 8.06
CA THR A 46 -7.61 9.78 7.08
C THR A 46 -7.21 8.64 6.16
N ALA A 47 -6.91 7.45 6.70
CA ALA A 47 -6.62 6.26 5.90
C ALA A 47 -7.78 5.88 4.97
N GLY A 48 -9.03 5.98 5.45
CA GLY A 48 -10.23 5.77 4.64
C GLY A 48 -10.40 6.81 3.52
N GLU A 49 -10.09 8.08 3.78
CA GLU A 49 -10.09 9.14 2.76
C GLU A 49 -8.98 8.92 1.72
N GLN A 50 -7.77 8.53 2.15
CA GLN A 50 -6.67 8.20 1.25
C GLN A 50 -7.01 7.01 0.35
N ASN A 51 -7.53 5.92 0.91
CA ASN A 51 -7.93 4.75 0.14
C ASN A 51 -8.97 5.08 -0.93
N LYS A 52 -9.96 5.93 -0.63
CA LYS A 52 -10.93 6.40 -1.64
C LYS A 52 -10.26 7.09 -2.83
N VAL A 53 -9.24 7.91 -2.59
CA VAL A 53 -8.50 8.57 -3.68
C VAL A 53 -7.68 7.56 -4.47
N LEU A 54 -7.03 6.61 -3.80
CA LEU A 54 -6.19 5.60 -4.44
C LEU A 54 -7.01 4.59 -5.27
N ASP A 55 -8.17 4.20 -4.78
CA ASP A 55 -9.12 3.33 -5.47
C ASP A 55 -9.71 4.04 -6.68
N TRP A 56 -10.01 5.35 -6.55
CA TRP A 56 -10.38 6.18 -7.69
C TRP A 56 -9.24 6.29 -8.70
N LEU A 57 -8.00 6.51 -8.24
CA LEU A 57 -6.84 6.64 -9.13
C LEU A 57 -6.57 5.37 -9.92
N SER A 58 -6.56 4.19 -9.29
CA SER A 58 -6.28 2.95 -10.01
C SER A 58 -7.15 1.81 -9.47
N PRO A 59 -8.22 1.43 -10.18
CA PRO A 59 -8.99 0.24 -9.83
C PRO A 59 -8.23 -1.06 -10.16
N ILE A 60 -7.13 -0.98 -10.91
CA ILE A 60 -6.35 -2.14 -11.32
C ILE A 60 -5.40 -2.55 -10.20
N ASP A 61 -5.59 -3.76 -9.68
CA ASP A 61 -4.64 -4.43 -8.80
C ASP A 61 -3.51 -5.09 -9.61
N VAL A 62 -2.35 -4.43 -9.67
CA VAL A 62 -1.14 -4.99 -10.32
C VAL A 62 -0.53 -6.15 -9.54
N SER A 63 -0.86 -6.30 -8.25
CA SER A 63 -0.26 -7.29 -7.38
C SER A 63 -0.77 -8.71 -7.68
N GLU A 64 -1.94 -8.85 -8.28
CA GLU A 64 -2.48 -10.14 -8.74
C GLU A 64 -1.54 -10.82 -9.74
N ARG A 65 -1.11 -10.10 -10.77
CA ARG A 65 -0.21 -10.61 -11.82
C ARG A 65 1.17 -10.92 -11.25
N HIS A 66 1.64 -10.07 -10.35
CA HIS A 66 2.89 -10.31 -9.64
C HIS A 66 2.82 -11.60 -8.80
N ARG A 67 1.77 -11.77 -7.97
CA ARG A 67 1.54 -13.00 -7.19
C ARG A 67 1.45 -14.24 -8.07
N ALA A 68 0.74 -14.18 -9.20
CA ALA A 68 0.64 -15.29 -10.13
C ALA A 68 1.99 -15.67 -10.76
N ALA A 69 2.85 -14.68 -11.06
CA ALA A 69 4.21 -14.94 -11.52
C ALA A 69 5.09 -15.53 -10.40
N ARG A 70 5.00 -14.99 -9.18
CA ARG A 70 5.71 -15.49 -7.99
C ARG A 70 5.29 -16.91 -7.62
N ALA A 71 4.03 -17.27 -7.78
CA ALA A 71 3.54 -18.63 -7.51
C ALA A 71 4.14 -19.69 -8.45
N LYS A 72 4.67 -19.28 -9.60
CA LYS A 72 5.37 -20.16 -10.56
C LYS A 72 6.89 -20.12 -10.40
N HIS A 73 7.41 -19.31 -9.47
CA HIS A 73 8.84 -19.21 -9.20
C HIS A 73 9.28 -20.44 -8.42
N GLU A 74 10.30 -21.13 -8.93
CA GLU A 74 11.00 -22.16 -8.19
C GLU A 74 12.21 -21.55 -7.47
N PRO A 75 12.61 -22.09 -6.31
CA PRO A 75 13.82 -21.65 -5.61
C PRO A 75 15.01 -21.53 -6.55
N THR A 76 15.83 -20.50 -6.32
CA THR A 76 17.01 -20.11 -7.10
C THR A 76 16.78 -19.69 -8.56
N THR A 77 15.54 -19.74 -9.07
CA THR A 77 15.23 -19.29 -10.43
C THR A 77 15.44 -17.78 -10.56
N GLY A 78 16.40 -17.41 -11.42
CA GLY A 78 16.74 -16.00 -11.67
C GLY A 78 17.81 -15.44 -10.74
N ASP A 79 18.42 -16.25 -9.86
CA ASP A 79 19.54 -15.82 -9.01
C ASP A 79 20.72 -15.33 -9.87
N TRP A 80 21.04 -16.09 -10.91
CA TRP A 80 22.06 -15.73 -11.90
C TRP A 80 21.82 -14.35 -12.54
N LEU A 81 20.55 -13.94 -12.67
CA LEU A 81 20.18 -12.67 -13.26
C LEU A 81 20.33 -11.53 -12.25
N VAL A 82 19.87 -11.72 -11.02
CA VAL A 82 19.98 -10.67 -9.98
C VAL A 82 21.43 -10.44 -9.54
N GLU A 83 22.31 -11.44 -9.72
CA GLU A 83 23.75 -11.36 -9.45
C GLU A 83 24.57 -10.84 -10.64
N SER A 84 23.95 -10.71 -11.82
CA SER A 84 24.63 -10.38 -13.07
C SER A 84 25.19 -8.96 -13.07
N THR A 85 26.17 -8.73 -13.96
CA THR A 85 26.75 -7.39 -14.16
C THR A 85 25.71 -6.42 -14.70
N GLU A 86 24.84 -6.87 -15.60
CA GLU A 86 23.76 -6.09 -16.19
C GLU A 86 22.78 -5.59 -15.11
N MET A 87 22.41 -6.44 -14.14
CA MET A 87 21.58 -6.02 -13.00
C MET A 87 22.26 -4.98 -12.13
N LYS A 88 23.55 -5.15 -11.86
CA LYS A 88 24.31 -4.17 -11.08
C LYS A 88 24.42 -2.83 -11.81
N MET A 89 24.67 -2.85 -13.12
CA MET A 89 24.73 -1.64 -13.95
C MET A 89 23.38 -0.93 -14.03
N TRP A 90 22.29 -1.69 -14.16
CA TRP A 90 20.93 -1.14 -14.19
C TRP A 90 20.55 -0.50 -12.84
N LEU A 91 20.81 -1.19 -11.72
CA LEU A 91 20.57 -0.63 -10.38
C LEU A 91 21.43 0.60 -10.07
N ALA A 92 22.65 0.66 -10.61
CA ALA A 92 23.56 1.80 -10.46
C ALA A 92 23.25 2.96 -11.41
N ASN A 93 22.13 2.91 -12.14
CA ASN A 93 21.73 3.90 -13.15
C ASN A 93 22.80 4.13 -14.24
N SER A 94 23.69 3.16 -14.45
CA SER A 94 24.68 3.15 -15.55
C SER A 94 24.10 2.55 -16.83
N MET A 95 22.90 1.96 -16.74
CA MET A 95 22.11 1.41 -17.84
C MET A 95 20.64 1.73 -17.57
N GLU A 96 19.99 2.48 -18.47
CA GLU A 96 18.60 2.92 -18.27
C GLU A 96 17.58 1.79 -18.49
N PHE A 97 17.87 0.88 -19.44
CA PHE A 97 16.96 -0.18 -19.86
C PHE A 97 17.64 -1.53 -19.86
N MET A 98 16.99 -2.54 -19.30
CA MET A 98 17.39 -3.94 -19.40
C MET A 98 16.41 -4.72 -20.25
N TRP A 99 16.91 -5.43 -21.25
CA TRP A 99 16.10 -6.25 -22.16
C TRP A 99 16.29 -7.75 -21.91
N ILE A 100 15.23 -8.43 -21.47
CA ILE A 100 15.24 -9.89 -21.28
C ILE A 100 14.50 -10.54 -22.45
N HIS A 101 15.24 -11.22 -23.31
CA HIS A 101 14.69 -11.94 -24.46
C HIS A 101 14.75 -13.45 -24.28
N GLY A 102 13.89 -14.17 -25.01
CA GLY A 102 13.83 -15.63 -24.98
C GLY A 102 12.57 -16.15 -25.66
N ILE A 103 12.53 -17.43 -25.96
CA ILE A 103 11.38 -18.09 -26.60
C ILE A 103 10.11 -17.98 -25.73
N PRO A 104 8.90 -18.11 -26.30
CA PRO A 104 7.68 -18.28 -25.53
C PRO A 104 7.83 -19.42 -24.50
N GLY A 105 7.33 -19.23 -23.28
CA GLY A 105 7.46 -20.22 -22.21
C GLY A 105 8.81 -20.22 -21.47
N ALA A 106 9.82 -19.45 -21.90
CA ALA A 106 11.13 -19.39 -21.23
C ALA A 106 11.15 -18.75 -19.83
N GLY A 107 10.00 -18.55 -19.19
CA GLY A 107 9.93 -18.01 -17.83
C GLY A 107 10.20 -16.51 -17.68
N LYS A 108 10.21 -15.71 -18.77
CA LYS A 108 10.48 -14.25 -18.71
C LYS A 108 9.67 -13.50 -17.66
N THR A 109 8.36 -13.76 -17.57
CA THR A 109 7.49 -13.11 -16.57
C THR A 109 7.86 -13.51 -15.12
N VAL A 110 8.30 -14.75 -14.92
CA VAL A 110 8.83 -15.22 -13.63
C VAL A 110 10.14 -14.52 -13.31
N LEU A 111 11.04 -14.36 -14.29
CA LEU A 111 12.28 -13.59 -14.11
C LEU A 111 12.00 -12.12 -13.75
N CYS A 112 11.06 -11.45 -14.43
CA CYS A 112 10.65 -10.09 -14.06
C CYS A 112 10.14 -10.02 -12.62
N SER A 113 9.40 -11.04 -12.16
CA SER A 113 8.94 -11.09 -10.77
C SER A 113 10.10 -11.22 -9.78
N THR A 114 11.15 -11.99 -10.11
CA THR A 114 12.37 -12.11 -9.29
C THR A 114 13.12 -10.77 -9.21
N ILE A 115 13.21 -10.03 -10.32
CA ILE A 115 13.81 -8.69 -10.35
C ILE A 115 13.05 -7.74 -9.43
N ILE A 116 11.72 -7.71 -9.52
CA ILE A 116 10.87 -6.84 -8.68
C ILE A 116 11.06 -7.17 -7.19
N GLU A 117 11.06 -8.44 -6.80
CA GLU A 117 11.32 -8.84 -5.41
C GLU A 117 12.70 -8.40 -4.92
N ASN A 118 13.73 -8.52 -5.77
CA ASN A 118 15.07 -8.05 -5.44
C ASN A 118 15.12 -6.53 -5.25
N VAL A 119 14.49 -5.75 -6.15
CA VAL A 119 14.40 -4.29 -6.04
C VAL A 119 13.64 -3.88 -4.78
N GLN A 120 12.49 -4.50 -4.49
CA GLN A 120 11.73 -4.24 -3.26
C GLN A 120 12.57 -4.52 -2.01
N LYS A 121 13.36 -5.60 -2.00
CA LYS A 121 14.27 -5.94 -0.90
C LYS A 121 15.35 -4.88 -0.73
N ILE A 122 15.88 -4.32 -1.82
CA ILE A 122 16.84 -3.21 -1.79
C ILE A 122 16.18 -1.96 -1.21
N CYS A 123 15.00 -1.57 -1.72
CA CYS A 123 14.26 -0.40 -1.24
C CYS A 123 13.96 -0.46 0.27
N ARG A 124 13.51 -1.62 0.78
CA ARG A 124 13.23 -1.82 2.21
C ARG A 124 14.46 -1.68 3.11
N LYS A 125 15.65 -1.96 2.58
CA LYS A 125 16.92 -1.91 3.33
C LYS A 125 17.62 -0.56 3.23
N HIS A 126 17.21 0.30 2.30
CA HIS A 126 17.82 1.60 2.10
C HIS A 126 17.53 2.51 3.30
N ALA A 127 18.51 3.34 3.66
CA ALA A 127 18.29 4.40 4.65
C ALA A 127 17.40 5.50 4.06
N GLU A 128 16.79 6.32 4.90
CA GLU A 128 16.04 7.48 4.43
C GLU A 128 16.96 8.45 3.66
N PRO A 129 16.54 9.00 2.51
CA PRO A 129 15.25 8.80 1.83
C PRO A 129 15.06 7.40 1.23
N LYS A 130 13.91 6.75 1.48
CA LYS A 130 13.61 5.41 0.94
C LYS A 130 13.23 5.47 -0.54
N PRO A 131 13.95 4.77 -1.43
CA PRO A 131 13.60 4.74 -2.84
C PRO A 131 12.31 3.95 -3.06
N ALA A 132 11.50 4.43 -3.99
CA ALA A 132 10.25 3.78 -4.36
C ALA A 132 10.45 2.65 -5.38
N CYS A 133 9.88 1.47 -5.11
CA CYS A 133 9.75 0.42 -6.12
C CYS A 133 8.35 0.47 -6.73
N ILE A 134 8.28 0.60 -8.05
CA ILE A 134 7.02 0.62 -8.79
C ILE A 134 7.13 -0.34 -9.97
N TYR A 135 6.06 -1.07 -10.25
CA TYR A 135 6.04 -2.02 -11.36
C TYR A 135 4.67 -2.08 -12.03
N TYR A 136 4.66 -2.48 -13.30
CA TYR A 136 3.45 -2.71 -14.06
C TYR A 136 3.65 -3.85 -15.05
N TYR A 137 2.64 -4.68 -15.22
CA TYR A 137 2.65 -5.78 -16.18
C TYR A 137 1.76 -5.44 -17.37
N PHE A 138 2.36 -5.30 -18.55
CA PHE A 138 1.62 -5.30 -19.81
C PHE A 138 1.33 -6.75 -20.21
N ASP A 139 0.14 -7.25 -19.89
CA ASP A 139 -0.29 -8.61 -20.20
C ASP A 139 -1.11 -8.63 -21.49
N PHE A 140 -0.66 -9.41 -22.49
CA PHE A 140 -1.34 -9.57 -23.78
C PHE A 140 -2.78 -10.09 -23.67
N GLY A 141 -3.11 -10.81 -22.59
CA GLY A 141 -4.45 -11.33 -22.32
C GLY A 141 -5.46 -10.29 -21.85
N GLU A 142 -5.02 -9.11 -21.41
CA GLU A 142 -5.88 -8.08 -20.82
C GLU A 142 -5.74 -6.74 -21.57
N ARG A 143 -6.34 -6.64 -22.77
CA ARG A 143 -6.22 -5.45 -23.63
C ARG A 143 -6.60 -4.14 -22.94
N GLU A 144 -7.59 -4.16 -22.07
CA GLU A 144 -8.04 -2.98 -21.29
C GLU A 144 -6.95 -2.45 -20.33
N ARG A 145 -6.00 -3.31 -19.93
CA ARG A 145 -4.86 -2.94 -19.09
C ARG A 145 -3.63 -2.54 -19.90
N GLN A 146 -3.67 -2.63 -21.23
CA GLN A 146 -2.56 -2.25 -22.11
C GLN A 146 -2.66 -0.78 -22.58
N THR A 147 -3.24 0.10 -21.77
CA THR A 147 -3.36 1.52 -22.10
C THR A 147 -2.37 2.36 -21.30
N MET A 148 -1.88 3.44 -21.92
CA MET A 148 -1.06 4.44 -21.23
C MET A 148 -1.78 5.00 -20.01
N VAL A 149 -3.09 5.21 -20.10
CA VAL A 149 -3.91 5.73 -19.00
C VAL A 149 -3.89 4.76 -17.81
N SER A 150 -4.14 3.47 -18.05
CA SER A 150 -4.10 2.42 -17.02
C SER A 150 -2.73 2.33 -16.35
N PHE A 151 -1.66 2.42 -17.16
CA PHE A 151 -0.28 2.45 -16.67
C PHE A 151 -0.03 3.66 -15.75
N VAL A 152 -0.22 4.89 -16.23
CA VAL A 152 0.07 6.11 -15.46
C VAL A 152 -0.75 6.17 -14.16
N ARG A 153 -2.03 5.78 -14.22
CA ARG A 153 -2.90 5.67 -13.05
C ARG A 153 -2.36 4.71 -12.00
N SER A 154 -1.89 3.54 -12.43
CA SER A 154 -1.29 2.56 -11.54
C SER A 154 0.01 3.05 -10.92
N ILE A 155 0.88 3.71 -11.70
CA ILE A 155 2.13 4.31 -11.20
C ILE A 155 1.81 5.38 -10.15
N LEU A 156 0.88 6.30 -10.43
CA LEU A 156 0.45 7.33 -9.49
C LEU A 156 -0.08 6.73 -8.18
N ALA A 157 -0.93 5.71 -8.26
CA ALA A 157 -1.48 5.06 -7.08
C ALA A 157 -0.40 4.34 -6.26
N GLN A 158 0.54 3.64 -6.92
CA GLN A 158 1.65 2.96 -6.24
C GLN A 158 2.63 3.95 -5.61
N LEU A 159 2.92 5.07 -6.27
CA LEU A 159 3.80 6.11 -5.75
C LEU A 159 3.15 6.83 -4.56
N SER A 160 1.86 7.18 -4.70
CA SER A 160 1.08 7.85 -3.64
C SER A 160 0.95 7.00 -2.38
N ARG A 161 0.89 5.67 -2.51
CA ARG A 161 0.85 4.72 -1.37
C ARG A 161 2.15 4.69 -0.56
N GLN A 162 3.25 5.21 -1.10
CA GLN A 162 4.56 5.19 -0.44
C GLN A 162 4.81 6.42 0.42
N TYR A 163 3.95 7.44 0.32
CA TYR A 163 3.98 8.60 1.22
C TYR A 163 3.15 8.34 2.48
N ASP A 164 3.62 8.84 3.63
CA ASP A 164 2.85 8.84 4.88
C ASP A 164 1.54 9.62 4.76
N THR A 165 1.53 10.65 3.92
CA THR A 165 0.36 11.47 3.62
C THR A 165 0.17 11.58 2.12
N LEU A 166 -1.10 11.50 1.68
CA LEU A 166 -1.42 11.61 0.26
C LEU A 166 -0.88 12.94 -0.30
N PRO A 167 -0.14 12.90 -1.43
CA PRO A 167 0.38 14.12 -2.03
C PRO A 167 -0.72 15.12 -2.38
N ALA A 168 -0.48 16.40 -2.09
CA ALA A 168 -1.46 17.47 -2.33
C ALA A 168 -1.94 17.53 -3.79
N ASP A 169 -1.05 17.33 -4.76
CA ASP A 169 -1.41 17.35 -6.20
C ASP A 169 -2.42 16.24 -6.55
N VAL A 170 -2.23 15.06 -5.96
CA VAL A 170 -3.14 13.92 -6.15
C VAL A 170 -4.49 14.19 -5.50
N GLN A 171 -4.46 14.79 -4.30
CA GLN A 171 -5.67 15.17 -3.59
C GLN A 171 -6.46 16.24 -4.36
N GLU A 172 -5.79 17.24 -4.90
CA GLU A 172 -6.39 18.30 -5.71
C GLU A 172 -6.98 17.73 -7.01
N LEU A 173 -6.24 16.87 -7.71
CA LEU A 173 -6.71 16.20 -8.92
C LEU A 173 -8.02 15.44 -8.64
N TYR A 174 -8.06 14.67 -7.54
CA TYR A 174 -9.26 13.96 -7.10
C TYR A 174 -10.42 14.93 -6.80
N GLN A 175 -10.18 15.98 -6.01
CA GLN A 175 -11.22 16.93 -5.62
C GLN A 175 -11.82 17.67 -6.83
N ASN A 176 -11.00 18.03 -7.81
CA ASN A 176 -11.43 18.76 -9.00
C ASN A 176 -12.21 17.88 -9.98
N ARG A 177 -11.87 16.59 -10.08
CA ARG A 177 -12.46 15.66 -11.06
C ARG A 177 -13.58 14.80 -10.48
N SER A 178 -13.32 14.11 -9.37
CA SER A 178 -14.29 13.20 -8.75
C SER A 178 -15.57 13.90 -8.31
N LYS A 179 -15.48 15.10 -7.68
CA LYS A 179 -16.68 15.87 -7.26
C LYS A 179 -17.56 16.30 -8.42
N ARG A 180 -17.02 16.35 -9.63
CA ARG A 180 -17.73 16.71 -10.87
C ARG A 180 -18.20 15.48 -11.65
N GLY A 181 -17.98 14.27 -11.14
CA GLY A 181 -18.24 13.03 -11.86
C GLY A 181 -17.40 12.87 -13.13
N GLN A 182 -16.21 13.49 -13.17
CA GLN A 182 -15.33 13.50 -14.33
C GLN A 182 -14.11 12.62 -14.09
N GLU A 183 -13.62 11.99 -15.16
CA GLU A 183 -12.31 11.36 -15.18
C GLU A 183 -11.20 12.39 -15.46
N PRO A 184 -10.00 12.23 -14.88
CA PRO A 184 -8.84 13.04 -15.23
C PRO A 184 -8.40 12.71 -16.67
N THR A 185 -7.92 13.72 -17.39
CA THR A 185 -7.33 13.49 -18.72
C THR A 185 -5.95 12.85 -18.60
N THR A 186 -5.46 12.22 -19.67
CA THR A 186 -4.10 11.65 -19.71
C THR A 186 -3.05 12.70 -19.37
N ASP A 187 -3.17 13.92 -19.92
CA ASP A 187 -2.21 15.00 -19.67
C ASP A 187 -2.15 15.37 -18.20
N GLN A 188 -3.30 15.48 -17.52
CA GLN A 188 -3.33 15.77 -16.09
C GLN A 188 -2.70 14.67 -15.24
N LEU A 189 -2.91 13.41 -15.62
CA LEU A 189 -2.28 12.28 -14.94
C LEU A 189 -0.76 12.33 -15.11
N VAL A 190 -0.28 12.60 -16.33
CA VAL A 190 1.14 12.69 -16.65
C VAL A 190 1.79 13.89 -15.95
N GLU A 191 1.16 15.06 -15.97
CA GLU A 191 1.61 16.26 -15.26
C GLU A 191 1.72 16.00 -13.75
N THR A 192 0.69 15.41 -13.15
CA THR A 192 0.70 15.04 -11.73
C THR A 192 1.85 14.08 -11.42
N LEU A 193 2.07 13.07 -12.26
CA LEU A 193 3.16 12.12 -12.09
C LEU A 193 4.52 12.80 -12.15
N PHE A 194 4.74 13.67 -13.12
CA PHE A 194 6.00 14.43 -13.21
C PHE A 194 6.22 15.34 -12.01
N THR A 195 5.17 15.96 -11.47
CA THR A 195 5.29 16.76 -10.26
C THR A 195 5.71 15.91 -9.07
N LEU A 196 5.14 14.72 -8.90
CA LEU A 196 5.56 13.81 -7.81
C LEU A 196 7.00 13.34 -7.95
N LEU A 197 7.44 13.00 -9.17
CA LEU A 197 8.81 12.55 -9.43
C LEU A 197 9.87 13.65 -9.28
N LYS A 198 9.48 14.93 -9.40
CA LYS A 198 10.39 16.09 -9.28
C LYS A 198 10.51 16.64 -7.86
N ARG A 199 9.65 16.23 -6.93
CA ARG A 199 9.71 16.70 -5.54
C ARG A 199 10.99 16.15 -4.89
N PRO A 200 11.96 17.00 -4.49
CA PRO A 200 13.00 16.54 -3.59
C PRO A 200 12.36 16.18 -2.26
N GLU A 201 12.78 15.04 -1.69
CA GLU A 201 12.41 14.64 -0.32
C GLU A 201 12.89 15.66 0.72
#